data_AF-A0A8T5U151-F1
#
_entry.id   AF-A0A8T5U151-F1
#
_cell.length_a   1.000
_cell.length_b   1.000
_cell.length_c   1.000
_cell.angle_alpha   90.00
_cell.angle_beta   90.00
_cell.angle_gamma   90.00
#
_symmetry.space_group_name_H-M   'P 1'
#
loop_
_entity.id
_entity.type
_entity.pdbx_description
1 polymer ?
#
loop_
_entity_poly.entity_id
_entity_poly.type
_entity_poly.pdbx_seq_one_letter_code
_entity_poly.pdbx_strand_id
1 'polypeptide(L)'
;MSFTQISSTQAVGQGEWISKYRIEDLSSGQLMQEVDFANNVNIKYGSIFAGAEVNVTFTVELATTASFAKLNLRTNLQHSKLQQLYWELQSQDYVLLDYNPNSLKVEFNQVRGTLVMSLYGKIPITISSTIPVDYIFVTLYGPSGETLDTIEESVVTAAQDEFQSLLEIKQEKLQSLKDSGVAAGYVELYENVLDQAEDIADQGYVTSAINLLNSLSVSSEPVSGIMEALFLPIAGVLGVLAAIFAFLFFKGRGQISYLLLVVEDQIKDLEGLTLRISKIDRSIGTRLEGVRDRLKSLVGM
;
A
#
# COMPACT_ATOMS: atom_id res chain seq x y z
N MET A 1 10.37 -22.97 -42.78
CA MET A 1 9.84 -23.22 -41.42
C MET A 1 9.61 -21.85 -40.82
N SER A 2 8.34 -21.42 -40.70
CA SER A 2 8.01 -20.13 -40.11
C SER A 2 8.06 -20.25 -38.59
N PHE A 3 8.83 -19.37 -37.96
CA PHE A 3 8.76 -19.18 -36.52
C PHE A 3 7.49 -18.38 -36.22
N THR A 4 6.47 -19.07 -35.73
CA THR A 4 5.35 -18.44 -35.04
C THR A 4 5.90 -17.87 -33.74
N GLN A 5 6.19 -16.57 -33.71
CA GLN A 5 6.45 -15.88 -32.45
C GLN A 5 5.15 -15.90 -31.65
N ILE A 6 5.19 -16.63 -30.54
CA ILE A 6 4.15 -16.62 -29.53
C ILE A 6 4.25 -15.23 -28.88
N SER A 7 3.27 -14.36 -29.11
CA SER A 7 3.14 -13.11 -28.36
C SER A 7 3.06 -13.48 -26.88
N SER A 8 4.10 -13.13 -26.13
CA SER A 8 4.04 -13.12 -24.67
C SER A 8 2.92 -12.16 -24.29
N THR A 9 1.90 -12.65 -23.59
CA THR A 9 0.99 -11.79 -22.84
C THR A 9 1.82 -11.13 -21.74
N GLN A 10 2.37 -9.95 -22.04
CA GLN A 10 2.95 -9.06 -21.05
C GLN A 10 1.82 -8.48 -20.19
N ALA A 11 2.15 -8.19 -18.94
CA ALA A 11 1.19 -7.66 -17.98
C ALA A 11 0.72 -6.26 -18.42
N VAL A 12 -0.55 -5.95 -18.17
CA VAL A 12 -1.09 -4.59 -18.21
C VAL A 12 -0.20 -3.70 -17.32
N GLY A 13 0.23 -2.52 -17.81
CA GLY A 13 1.09 -1.61 -17.03
C GLY A 13 2.57 -1.53 -17.45
N GLN A 14 3.00 -2.17 -18.53
CA GLN A 14 4.43 -2.23 -18.94
C GLN A 14 4.81 -1.27 -20.09
N GLY A 15 4.05 -0.20 -20.31
CA GLY A 15 4.41 0.84 -21.27
C GLY A 15 4.07 0.54 -22.72
N GLU A 16 3.09 -0.35 -22.96
CA GLU A 16 2.59 -0.63 -24.32
C GLU A 16 1.84 0.57 -24.91
N TRP A 17 1.13 1.32 -24.07
CA TRP A 17 0.37 2.50 -24.50
C TRP A 17 0.88 3.76 -23.80
N ILE A 18 1.09 3.70 -22.48
CA ILE A 18 1.59 4.83 -21.69
C ILE A 18 3.12 4.77 -21.69
N SER A 19 3.79 5.51 -22.57
CA SER A 19 5.24 5.38 -22.77
C SER A 19 6.08 6.08 -21.70
N LYS A 20 5.53 7.10 -21.04
CA LYS A 20 6.19 7.81 -19.95
C LYS A 20 5.19 8.52 -19.04
N TYR A 21 5.55 8.68 -17.78
CA TYR A 21 4.83 9.51 -16.84
C TYR A 21 5.75 10.09 -15.76
N ARG A 22 5.29 11.19 -15.17
CA ARG A 22 5.90 11.82 -14.01
C ARG A 22 4.81 12.16 -13.00
N ILE A 23 5.15 12.07 -11.72
CA ILE A 23 4.26 12.39 -10.61
C ILE A 23 4.92 13.47 -9.77
N GLU A 24 4.23 14.58 -9.62
CA GLU A 24 4.66 15.74 -8.85
C GLU A 24 3.67 15.98 -7.71
N ASP A 25 4.16 16.39 -6.55
CA ASP A 25 3.31 16.93 -5.49
C ASP A 25 2.82 18.33 -5.90
N LEU A 26 1.51 18.51 -5.97
CA LEU A 26 0.88 19.73 -6.47
C LEU A 26 1.04 20.91 -5.51
N SER A 27 1.28 20.65 -4.22
CA SER A 27 1.41 21.69 -3.19
C SER A 27 2.80 22.32 -3.20
N SER A 28 3.84 21.51 -3.41
CA SER A 28 5.24 21.88 -3.33
C SER A 28 5.93 21.99 -4.70
N GLY A 29 5.38 21.36 -5.73
CA GLY A 29 6.02 21.19 -7.04
C GLY A 29 7.17 20.17 -7.02
N GLN A 30 7.33 19.40 -5.95
CA GLN A 30 8.38 18.40 -5.85
C GLN A 30 8.08 17.21 -6.76
N LEU A 31 9.04 16.86 -7.61
CA LEU A 31 8.99 15.62 -8.38
C LEU A 31 9.15 14.43 -7.43
N MET A 32 8.17 13.51 -7.44
CA MET A 32 8.18 12.30 -6.62
C MET A 32 8.63 11.08 -7.42
N GLN A 33 8.26 11.01 -8.70
CA GLN A 33 8.59 9.87 -9.55
C GLN A 33 8.63 10.24 -11.03
N GLU A 34 9.51 9.56 -11.75
CA GLU A 34 9.67 9.67 -13.20
C GLU A 34 9.89 8.29 -13.81
N VAL A 35 9.08 7.94 -14.80
CA VAL A 35 9.18 6.70 -15.55
C VAL A 35 9.16 6.98 -17.04
N ASP A 36 10.13 6.42 -17.76
CA ASP A 36 10.23 6.42 -19.22
C ASP A 36 10.62 5.01 -19.67
N PHE A 37 9.63 4.28 -20.23
CA PHE A 37 9.82 2.89 -20.63
C PHE A 37 10.76 2.76 -21.84
N ALA A 38 10.79 3.76 -22.73
CA ALA A 38 11.63 3.73 -23.93
C ALA A 38 13.12 3.88 -23.57
N ASN A 39 13.41 4.71 -22.56
CA ASN A 39 14.78 4.96 -22.09
C ASN A 39 15.18 4.12 -20.87
N ASN A 40 14.31 3.19 -20.43
CA ASN A 40 14.49 2.36 -19.24
C ASN A 40 14.79 3.20 -17.98
N VAL A 41 14.08 4.32 -17.83
CA VAL A 41 14.15 5.19 -16.66
C VAL A 41 13.01 4.83 -15.73
N ASN A 42 13.33 4.52 -14.48
CA ASN A 42 12.37 4.44 -13.39
C ASN A 42 13.06 4.97 -12.14
N ILE A 43 12.81 6.24 -11.82
CA ILE A 43 13.47 6.95 -10.73
C ILE A 43 12.41 7.40 -9.74
N LYS A 44 12.56 6.98 -8.49
CA LYS A 44 11.77 7.43 -7.35
C LYS A 44 12.58 8.48 -6.59
N TYR A 45 12.08 9.71 -6.54
CA TYR A 45 12.68 10.84 -5.84
C TYR A 45 12.09 11.05 -4.45
N GLY A 46 10.88 10.53 -4.21
CA GLY A 46 10.21 10.63 -2.92
C GLY A 46 9.05 9.66 -2.79
N SER A 47 8.56 9.53 -1.55
CA SER A 47 7.38 8.74 -1.23
C SER A 47 6.11 9.47 -1.65
N ILE A 48 5.14 8.71 -2.17
CA ILE A 48 3.82 9.22 -2.53
C ILE A 48 2.88 8.96 -1.36
N PHE A 49 2.33 10.04 -0.78
CA PHE A 49 1.57 9.94 0.45
C PHE A 49 0.05 9.87 0.25
N ALA A 50 -0.63 9.08 1.07
CA ALA A 50 -2.09 9.13 1.15
C ALA A 50 -2.55 10.54 1.58
N GLY A 51 -3.52 11.10 0.86
CA GLY A 51 -3.96 12.49 1.09
C GLY A 51 -3.18 13.55 0.32
N ALA A 52 -2.08 13.20 -0.36
CA ALA A 52 -1.35 14.15 -1.21
C ALA A 52 -2.21 14.60 -2.40
N GLU A 53 -2.02 15.86 -2.80
CA GLU A 53 -2.55 16.37 -4.07
C GLU A 53 -1.44 16.25 -5.11
N VAL A 54 -1.73 15.62 -6.23
CA VAL A 54 -0.73 15.21 -7.21
C VAL A 54 -1.04 15.77 -8.60
N ASN A 55 0.02 16.02 -9.37
CA ASN A 55 -0.01 16.20 -10.81
C ASN A 55 0.68 15.00 -11.47
N VAL A 56 -0.09 14.21 -12.22
CA VAL A 56 0.41 13.09 -13.02
C VAL A 56 0.44 13.53 -14.48
N THR A 57 1.61 13.87 -15.00
CA THR A 57 1.77 14.14 -16.44
C THR A 57 2.21 12.85 -17.12
N PHE A 58 1.46 12.41 -18.13
CA PHE A 58 1.75 11.16 -18.84
C PHE A 58 1.58 11.31 -20.35
N THR A 59 2.21 10.39 -21.08
CA THR A 59 2.20 10.33 -22.53
C THR A 59 1.63 9.01 -22.99
N VAL A 60 0.60 9.06 -23.84
CA VAL A 60 0.04 7.90 -24.52
C VAL A 60 0.54 7.89 -25.96
N GLU A 61 1.22 6.82 -26.36
CA GLU A 61 1.68 6.58 -27.72
C GLU A 61 0.71 5.70 -28.47
N LEU A 62 0.24 6.20 -29.61
CA LEU A 62 -0.74 5.53 -30.45
C LEU A 62 -0.05 5.13 -31.75
N ALA A 63 0.29 3.83 -31.86
CA ALA A 63 1.03 3.31 -33.01
C ALA A 63 0.20 3.30 -34.31
N THR A 64 -1.12 3.26 -34.21
CA THR A 64 -2.04 3.10 -35.34
C THR A 64 -3.26 4.02 -35.20
N THR A 65 -3.88 4.33 -36.35
CA THR A 65 -5.17 5.02 -36.40
C THR A 65 -6.27 4.00 -36.62
N ALA A 66 -7.28 4.01 -35.76
CA ALA A 66 -8.50 3.21 -35.92
C ALA A 66 -9.72 4.11 -35.69
N SER A 67 -10.36 4.53 -36.79
CA SER A 67 -11.45 5.52 -36.79
C SER A 67 -12.71 5.10 -36.03
N PHE A 68 -12.87 3.82 -35.74
CA PHE A 68 -13.97 3.26 -34.96
C PHE A 68 -13.59 2.95 -33.50
N ALA A 69 -12.30 3.02 -33.15
CA ALA A 69 -11.82 2.70 -31.81
C ALA A 69 -11.79 3.97 -30.95
N LYS A 70 -12.65 3.97 -29.92
CA LYS A 70 -12.66 4.99 -28.89
C LYS A 70 -11.93 4.49 -27.67
N LEU A 71 -10.95 5.26 -27.21
CA LEU A 71 -10.20 4.98 -25.99
C LEU A 71 -10.72 5.87 -24.87
N ASN A 72 -10.57 5.40 -23.64
CA ASN A 72 -11.10 6.06 -22.46
C ASN A 72 -10.07 6.08 -21.35
N LEU A 73 -9.66 7.27 -20.91
CA LEU A 73 -8.84 7.46 -19.71
C LEU A 73 -9.76 7.66 -18.51
N ARG A 74 -9.46 7.01 -17.40
CA ARG A 74 -10.16 7.18 -16.12
C ARG A 74 -9.18 7.42 -14.99
N THR A 75 -9.66 8.08 -13.95
CA THR A 75 -8.95 8.25 -12.69
C THR A 75 -9.79 7.79 -11.50
N ASN A 76 -9.12 7.28 -10.48
CA ASN A 76 -9.71 6.99 -9.17
C ASN A 76 -9.44 8.11 -8.14
N LEU A 77 -8.65 9.12 -8.51
CA LEU A 77 -8.32 10.24 -7.63
C LEU A 77 -9.57 11.01 -7.23
N GLN A 78 -9.56 11.54 -6.01
CA GLN A 78 -10.55 12.52 -5.59
C GLN A 78 -10.25 13.87 -6.22
N HIS A 79 -11.25 14.74 -6.28
CA HIS A 79 -11.06 16.08 -6.81
C HIS A 79 -10.01 16.84 -5.98
N SER A 80 -9.03 17.44 -6.66
CA SER A 80 -8.04 18.32 -6.02
C SER A 80 -8.73 19.58 -5.47
N LYS A 81 -8.20 20.12 -4.37
CA LYS A 81 -8.63 21.43 -3.85
C LYS A 81 -7.77 22.56 -4.41
N LEU A 82 -6.55 22.26 -4.81
CA LEU A 82 -5.59 23.21 -5.39
C LEU A 82 -5.87 23.46 -6.87
N GLN A 83 -6.28 22.43 -7.62
CA GLN A 83 -6.63 22.52 -9.03
C GLN A 83 -8.10 22.16 -9.25
N GLN A 84 -8.81 23.02 -9.99
CA GLN A 84 -10.26 22.89 -10.17
C GLN A 84 -10.68 21.94 -11.30
N LEU A 85 -9.75 21.15 -11.84
CA LEU A 85 -9.98 20.20 -12.92
C LEU A 85 -9.25 18.88 -12.65
N TYR A 86 -9.72 17.80 -13.27
CA TYR A 86 -8.99 16.53 -13.30
C TYR A 86 -8.01 16.52 -14.46
N TRP A 87 -8.44 16.88 -15.67
CA TRP A 87 -7.66 16.62 -16.87
C TRP A 87 -7.28 17.91 -17.58
N GLU A 88 -6.02 18.04 -17.97
CA GLU A 88 -5.52 19.12 -18.82
C GLU A 88 -4.77 18.54 -20.01
N LEU A 89 -5.21 18.92 -21.21
CA LEU A 89 -4.55 18.53 -22.45
C LEU A 89 -3.29 19.37 -22.67
N GLN A 90 -2.14 18.72 -22.74
CA GLN A 90 -0.85 19.38 -22.98
C GLN A 90 -0.45 19.36 -24.47
N SER A 91 -0.92 18.36 -25.22
CA SER A 91 -0.72 18.31 -26.67
C SER A 91 -1.67 19.27 -27.40
N GLN A 92 -1.14 20.25 -28.14
CA GLN A 92 -1.95 21.34 -28.74
C GLN A 92 -2.98 20.88 -29.78
N ASP A 93 -2.81 19.69 -30.39
CA ASP A 93 -3.59 19.29 -31.57
C ASP A 93 -4.37 17.97 -31.42
N TYR A 94 -4.37 17.34 -30.24
CA TYR A 94 -5.08 16.06 -30.07
C TYR A 94 -6.57 16.29 -29.81
N VAL A 95 -7.43 15.70 -30.64
CA VAL A 95 -8.88 15.90 -30.55
C VAL A 95 -9.50 14.96 -29.50
N LEU A 96 -10.00 15.55 -28.42
CA LEU A 96 -10.77 14.87 -27.38
C LEU A 96 -12.28 14.91 -27.71
N LEU A 97 -12.99 13.85 -27.32
CA LEU A 97 -14.44 13.72 -27.52
C LEU A 97 -15.19 14.18 -26.27
N ASP A 98 -16.18 15.06 -26.46
CA ASP A 98 -17.05 15.59 -25.39
C ASP A 98 -16.26 16.01 -24.14
N TYR A 99 -15.12 16.66 -24.37
CA TYR A 99 -14.14 16.92 -23.33
C TYR A 99 -14.71 17.77 -22.21
N ASN A 100 -14.72 17.18 -21.01
CA ASN A 100 -15.05 17.85 -19.77
C ASN A 100 -13.86 17.68 -18.81
N PRO A 101 -13.08 18.74 -18.53
CA PRO A 101 -11.91 18.65 -17.66
C PRO A 101 -12.25 18.23 -16.22
N ASN A 102 -13.51 18.35 -15.80
CA ASN A 102 -14.00 17.99 -14.46
C ASN A 102 -14.63 16.60 -14.38
N SER A 103 -14.68 15.87 -15.49
CA SER A 103 -15.15 14.49 -15.54
C SER A 103 -14.05 13.54 -15.04
N LEU A 104 -14.41 12.46 -14.34
CA LEU A 104 -13.47 11.38 -14.00
C LEU A 104 -12.96 10.60 -15.21
N LYS A 105 -13.53 10.86 -16.39
CA LYS A 105 -13.19 10.21 -17.65
C LYS A 105 -12.92 11.20 -18.79
N VAL A 106 -12.00 10.84 -19.66
CA VAL A 106 -11.72 11.50 -20.95
C VAL A 106 -11.81 10.47 -22.07
N GLU A 107 -12.52 10.81 -23.15
CA GLU A 107 -12.68 9.95 -24.32
C GLU A 107 -11.97 10.58 -25.52
N PHE A 108 -11.36 9.74 -26.35
CA PHE A 108 -10.68 10.19 -27.56
C PHE A 108 -10.64 9.08 -28.62
N ASN A 109 -10.51 9.48 -29.89
CA ASN A 109 -10.33 8.51 -30.96
C ASN A 109 -8.89 8.01 -30.99
N GLN A 110 -8.69 6.73 -31.31
CA GLN A 110 -7.37 6.18 -31.58
C GLN A 110 -6.84 6.73 -32.91
N VAL A 111 -6.00 7.77 -32.84
CA VAL A 111 -5.33 8.37 -34.00
C VAL A 111 -3.83 8.26 -33.78
N ARG A 112 -3.11 7.76 -34.79
CA ARG A 112 -1.66 7.62 -34.73
C ARG A 112 -1.03 8.95 -34.32
N GLY A 113 -0.20 8.90 -33.28
CA GLY A 113 0.47 10.08 -32.73
C GLY A 113 0.70 9.94 -31.23
N THR A 114 0.84 11.09 -30.58
CA THR A 114 1.17 11.19 -29.17
C THR A 114 0.16 12.09 -28.47
N LEU A 115 -0.50 11.55 -27.44
CA LEU A 115 -1.37 12.31 -26.55
C LEU A 115 -0.61 12.59 -25.27
N VAL A 116 -0.47 13.86 -24.89
CA VAL A 116 0.15 14.25 -23.62
C VAL A 116 -0.92 14.92 -22.76
N MET A 117 -1.10 14.38 -21.56
CA MET A 117 -2.11 14.85 -20.62
C MET A 117 -1.54 15.00 -19.22
N SER A 118 -2.08 15.97 -18.47
CA SER A 118 -1.88 16.08 -17.04
C SER A 118 -3.18 15.73 -16.32
N LEU A 119 -3.05 14.90 -15.28
CA LEU A 119 -4.10 14.54 -14.35
C LEU A 119 -3.81 15.19 -13.00
N TYR A 120 -4.74 15.98 -12.50
CA TYR A 120 -4.71 16.56 -11.18
C TYR A 120 -5.72 15.88 -10.28
N GLY A 121 -5.33 15.57 -9.06
CA GLY A 121 -6.23 14.95 -8.13
C GLY A 121 -5.63 14.75 -6.76
N LYS A 122 -6.46 14.28 -5.84
CA LYS A 122 -6.10 13.99 -4.47
C LYS A 122 -6.16 12.49 -4.23
N ILE A 123 -5.09 11.94 -3.68
CA ILE A 123 -5.05 10.55 -3.24
C ILE A 123 -5.94 10.44 -2.00
N PRO A 124 -6.92 9.52 -1.94
CA PRO A 124 -7.78 9.39 -0.76
C PRO A 124 -6.94 9.03 0.48
N ILE A 125 -7.19 9.72 1.61
CA ILE A 125 -6.43 9.47 2.86
C ILE A 125 -6.66 8.07 3.44
N THR A 126 -7.71 7.38 3.01
CA THR A 126 -8.14 6.09 3.55
C THR A 126 -7.44 4.89 2.92
N ILE A 127 -6.66 5.07 1.84
CA ILE A 127 -6.12 3.93 1.09
C ILE A 127 -4.91 3.28 1.74
N SER A 128 -4.07 4.05 2.43
CA SER A 128 -2.88 3.56 3.12
C SER A 128 -3.04 3.93 4.59
N SER A 129 -3.41 2.95 5.42
CA SER A 129 -3.61 3.16 6.86
C SER A 129 -2.62 2.38 7.72
N THR A 130 -2.26 1.17 7.28
CA THR A 130 -1.39 0.26 8.03
C THR A 130 -0.27 -0.31 7.19
N ILE A 131 -0.52 -0.65 5.92
CA ILE A 131 0.47 -1.17 4.96
C ILE A 131 0.50 -0.32 3.68
N PRO A 132 1.64 -0.28 2.95
CA PRO A 132 1.69 0.33 1.62
C PRO A 132 0.64 -0.29 0.70
N VAL A 133 0.05 0.52 -0.18
CA VAL A 133 -0.98 0.06 -1.12
C VAL A 133 -0.65 0.57 -2.51
N ASP A 134 -0.61 -0.34 -3.46
CA ASP A 134 -0.51 0.01 -4.87
C ASP A 134 -1.84 0.62 -5.32
N TYR A 135 -1.75 1.87 -5.77
CA TYR A 135 -2.92 2.69 -6.08
C TYR A 135 -2.88 3.11 -7.54
N ILE A 136 -4.00 2.91 -8.23
CA ILE A 136 -4.13 3.20 -9.65
C ILE A 136 -4.57 4.67 -9.83
N PHE A 137 -3.69 5.48 -10.41
CA PHE A 137 -3.90 6.89 -10.70
C PHE A 137 -4.68 7.08 -12.01
N VAL A 138 -4.24 6.37 -13.05
CA VAL A 138 -4.79 6.43 -14.41
C VAL A 138 -5.04 5.02 -14.91
N THR A 139 -6.16 4.82 -15.59
CA THR A 139 -6.44 3.61 -16.34
C THR A 139 -6.83 3.98 -17.77
N LEU A 140 -6.16 3.37 -18.74
CA LEU A 140 -6.52 3.44 -20.15
C LEU A 140 -7.37 2.23 -20.50
N TYR A 141 -8.57 2.47 -20.98
CA TYR A 141 -9.50 1.45 -21.46
C TYR A 141 -9.62 1.49 -22.98
N GLY A 142 -9.74 0.30 -23.56
CA GLY A 142 -10.02 0.09 -24.97
C GLY A 142 -11.51 0.20 -25.31
N PRO A 143 -11.86 0.07 -26.59
CA PRO A 143 -13.23 0.28 -27.08
C PRO A 143 -14.25 -0.71 -26.52
N SER A 144 -13.82 -1.89 -26.07
CA SER A 144 -14.70 -2.92 -25.50
C SER A 144 -14.73 -2.87 -23.96
N GLY A 145 -14.05 -1.89 -23.36
CA GLY A 145 -13.93 -1.73 -21.90
C GLY A 145 -12.84 -2.57 -21.25
N GLU A 146 -11.99 -3.23 -22.04
CA GLU A 146 -10.78 -3.89 -21.58
C GLU A 146 -9.75 -2.87 -21.07
N THR A 147 -9.03 -3.21 -20.00
CA THR A 147 -7.89 -2.40 -19.55
C THR A 147 -6.72 -2.61 -20.49
N LEU A 148 -6.24 -1.54 -21.11
CA LEU A 148 -5.07 -1.54 -21.98
C LEU A 148 -3.80 -1.21 -21.19
N ASP A 149 -3.87 -0.23 -20.30
CA ASP A 149 -2.71 0.21 -19.53
C ASP A 149 -3.11 0.93 -18.24
N THR A 150 -2.19 1.02 -17.28
CA THR A 150 -2.41 1.64 -15.97
C THR A 150 -1.17 2.35 -15.47
N ILE A 151 -1.37 3.50 -14.82
CA ILE A 151 -0.36 4.12 -13.95
C ILE A 151 -0.73 3.76 -12.53
N GLU A 152 0.09 2.92 -11.92
CA GLU A 152 -0.09 2.39 -10.56
C GLU A 152 1.18 2.64 -9.76
N GLU A 153 1.03 3.19 -8.56
CA GLU A 153 2.16 3.44 -7.67
C GLU A 153 1.86 3.12 -6.23
N SER A 154 2.92 2.74 -5.51
CA SER A 154 2.85 2.43 -4.09
C SER A 154 2.66 3.70 -3.26
N VAL A 155 1.50 3.79 -2.59
CA VAL A 155 1.15 4.88 -1.69
C VAL A 155 1.38 4.48 -0.23
N VAL A 156 2.09 5.35 0.48
CA VAL A 156 2.47 5.15 1.88
C VAL A 156 1.90 6.24 2.79
N THR A 157 2.01 6.02 4.09
CA THR A 157 1.81 7.03 5.13
C THR A 157 3.14 7.64 5.57
N ALA A 158 3.10 8.82 6.17
CA ALA A 158 4.29 9.44 6.76
C ALA A 158 4.98 8.53 7.80
N ALA A 159 4.20 7.75 8.57
CA ALA A 159 4.75 6.81 9.54
C ALA A 159 5.49 5.65 8.86
N GLN A 160 5.01 5.15 7.72
CA GLN A 160 5.70 4.09 6.98
C GLN A 160 7.00 4.59 6.36
N ASP A 161 7.00 5.81 5.85
CA ASP A 161 8.20 6.46 5.31
C ASP A 161 9.25 6.72 6.41
N GLU A 162 8.80 7.17 7.59
CA GLU A 162 9.65 7.31 8.79
C GLU A 162 10.23 5.95 9.21
N PHE A 163 9.41 4.91 9.27
CA PHE A 163 9.86 3.56 9.60
C PHE A 163 10.92 3.07 8.62
N GLN A 164 10.69 3.20 7.31
CA GLN A 164 11.63 2.76 6.29
C GLN A 164 12.97 3.50 6.39
N SER A 165 12.91 4.82 6.60
CA SER A 165 14.11 5.65 6.79
C SER A 165 14.89 5.25 8.04
N LEU A 166 14.20 4.99 9.15
CA LEU A 166 14.83 4.52 10.39
C LEU A 166 15.44 3.13 10.21
N LEU A 167 14.73 2.22 9.53
CA LEU A 167 15.20 0.86 9.27
C LEU A 167 16.51 0.89 8.48
N GLU A 168 16.58 1.66 7.41
CA GLU A 168 17.78 1.82 6.57
C GLU A 168 18.98 2.33 7.40
N ILE A 169 18.81 3.41 8.16
CA ILE A 169 19.83 3.94 9.06
C ILE A 169 20.32 2.87 10.05
N LYS A 170 19.40 2.05 10.58
CA LYS A 170 19.74 1.02 11.56
C LYS A 170 20.43 -0.18 10.91
N GLN A 171 20.06 -0.57 9.69
CA GLN A 171 20.72 -1.61 8.90
C GLN A 171 22.15 -1.20 8.51
N GLU A 172 22.36 0.06 8.11
CA GLU A 172 23.71 0.60 7.88
C GLU A 172 24.56 0.54 9.16
N LYS A 173 23.97 0.89 10.30
CA LYS A 173 24.65 0.80 11.60
C LYS A 173 24.99 -0.64 11.97
N LEU A 174 24.10 -1.60 11.71
CA LEU A 174 24.38 -3.02 11.91
C LEU A 174 25.59 -3.47 11.09
N GLN A 175 25.70 -3.05 9.82
CA GLN A 175 26.86 -3.35 8.99
C GLN A 175 28.15 -2.79 9.62
N SER A 176 28.11 -1.55 10.09
CA SER A 176 29.23 -0.94 10.83
C SER A 176 29.58 -1.70 12.12
N LEU A 177 28.60 -2.26 12.85
CA LEU A 177 28.83 -3.06 14.06
C LEU A 177 29.50 -4.41 13.75
N LYS A 178 29.11 -5.05 12.64
CA LYS A 178 29.76 -6.27 12.13
C LYS A 178 31.23 -6.02 11.80
N ASP A 179 31.52 -4.87 11.21
CA ASP A 179 32.87 -4.52 10.75
C ASP A 179 33.81 -4.02 11.88
N SER A 180 33.26 -3.59 13.03
CA SER A 180 34.02 -2.96 14.13
C SER A 180 34.43 -3.91 15.26
N GLY A 181 34.16 -5.22 15.14
CA GLY A 181 34.57 -6.21 16.15
C GLY A 181 33.79 -6.14 17.46
N VAL A 182 32.56 -5.63 17.41
CA VAL A 182 31.59 -5.64 18.52
C VAL A 182 31.22 -7.08 18.88
N ALA A 183 30.84 -7.31 20.14
CA ALA A 183 30.50 -8.64 20.62
C ALA A 183 29.38 -9.28 19.77
N ALA A 184 29.59 -10.54 19.34
CA ALA A 184 28.65 -11.25 18.47
C ALA A 184 27.21 -11.30 19.03
N GLY A 185 27.05 -11.46 20.34
CA GLY A 185 25.72 -11.46 20.97
C GLY A 185 25.00 -10.11 20.93
N TYR A 186 25.73 -9.00 20.83
CA TYR A 186 25.12 -7.68 20.61
C TYR A 186 24.71 -7.48 19.15
N VAL A 187 25.52 -7.98 18.20
CA VAL A 187 25.17 -7.99 16.77
C VAL A 187 23.93 -8.84 16.53
N GLU A 188 23.87 -10.04 17.10
CA GLU A 188 22.71 -10.95 17.01
C GLU A 188 21.45 -10.33 17.65
N LEU A 189 21.58 -9.70 18.81
CA LEU A 189 20.46 -8.95 19.41
C LEU A 189 19.97 -7.84 18.48
N TYR A 190 20.90 -7.07 17.91
CA TYR A 190 20.57 -5.97 17.01
C TYR A 190 19.84 -6.46 15.76
N GLU A 191 20.32 -7.53 15.12
CA GLU A 191 19.67 -8.23 14.00
C GLU A 191 18.24 -8.65 14.36
N ASN A 192 18.07 -9.39 15.46
CA ASN A 192 16.75 -9.86 15.90
C ASN A 192 15.76 -8.70 16.13
N VAL A 193 16.24 -7.54 16.59
CA VAL A 193 15.39 -6.36 16.78
C VAL A 193 14.98 -5.73 15.45
N LEU A 194 15.86 -5.71 14.44
CA LEU A 194 15.51 -5.27 13.09
C LEU A 194 14.46 -6.20 12.48
N ASP A 195 14.72 -7.50 12.47
CA ASP A 195 13.81 -8.52 11.93
C ASP A 195 12.44 -8.43 12.61
N GLN A 196 12.43 -8.31 13.94
CA GLN A 196 11.18 -8.19 14.69
C GLN A 196 10.45 -6.87 14.39
N ALA A 197 11.15 -5.77 14.13
CA ALA A 197 10.55 -4.50 13.77
C ALA A 197 9.91 -4.56 12.37
N GLU A 198 10.58 -5.21 11.40
CA GLU A 198 10.03 -5.50 10.07
C GLU A 198 8.74 -6.32 10.18
N ASP A 199 8.76 -7.45 10.93
CA ASP A 199 7.58 -8.29 11.16
C ASP A 199 6.38 -7.52 11.77
N ILE A 200 6.67 -6.59 12.68
CA ILE A 200 5.65 -5.77 13.35
C ILE A 200 5.10 -4.71 12.37
N ALA A 201 5.95 -4.13 11.53
CA ALA A 201 5.55 -3.17 10.51
C ALA A 201 4.67 -3.84 9.44
N ASP A 202 5.03 -5.05 9.00
CA ASP A 202 4.27 -5.84 8.03
C ASP A 202 2.88 -6.24 8.53
N GLN A 203 2.73 -6.40 9.85
CA GLN A 203 1.43 -6.60 10.49
C GLN A 203 0.60 -5.30 10.62
N GLY A 204 1.13 -4.17 10.13
CA GLY A 204 0.46 -2.87 10.18
C GLY A 204 0.69 -2.08 11.46
N TYR A 205 1.59 -2.53 12.36
CA TYR A 205 1.89 -1.86 13.62
C TYR A 205 3.12 -0.94 13.50
N VAL A 206 3.13 -0.10 12.47
CA VAL A 206 4.27 0.76 12.09
C VAL A 206 4.78 1.62 13.26
N THR A 207 3.91 2.22 14.08
CA THR A 207 4.34 3.00 15.26
C THR A 207 5.06 2.15 16.30
N SER A 208 4.61 0.90 16.52
CA SER A 208 5.29 -0.02 17.43
C SER A 208 6.64 -0.44 16.89
N ALA A 209 6.75 -0.64 15.57
CA ALA A 209 8.00 -0.95 14.89
C ALA A 209 9.01 0.22 15.00
N ILE A 210 8.56 1.46 14.80
CA ILE A 210 9.38 2.67 15.01
C ILE A 210 9.90 2.74 16.45
N ASN A 211 9.03 2.53 17.45
CA ASN A 211 9.43 2.53 18.86
C ASN A 211 10.47 1.44 19.16
N LEU A 212 10.32 0.27 18.54
CA LEU A 212 11.25 -0.84 18.66
C LEU A 212 12.63 -0.48 18.06
N LEU A 213 12.67 0.08 16.85
CA LEU A 213 13.92 0.56 16.23
C LEU A 213 14.59 1.66 17.06
N ASN A 214 13.80 2.58 17.62
CA ASN A 214 14.32 3.65 18.47
C ASN A 214 14.93 3.13 19.78
N SER A 215 14.51 1.95 20.27
CA SER A 215 15.10 1.32 21.46
C SER A 215 16.56 0.90 21.27
N LEU A 216 17.01 0.70 20.02
CA LEU A 216 18.40 0.39 19.68
C LEU A 216 19.34 1.61 19.81
N SER A 217 18.81 2.82 19.98
CA SER A 217 19.58 4.06 20.10
C SER A 217 20.20 4.24 21.51
N VAL A 218 20.87 3.21 22.04
CA VAL A 218 21.49 3.27 23.37
C VAL A 218 22.87 3.97 23.27
N SER A 219 23.14 4.97 24.12
CA SER A 219 24.25 5.92 23.99
C SER A 219 25.66 5.37 24.26
N SER A 220 25.84 4.06 24.32
CA SER A 220 27.14 3.44 24.60
C SER A 220 27.17 2.02 24.07
N GLU A 221 27.86 1.83 22.94
CA GLU A 221 28.13 0.53 22.34
C GLU A 221 29.07 -0.27 23.27
N PRO A 222 28.74 -1.52 23.64
CA PRO A 222 29.61 -2.31 24.49
C PRO A 222 30.85 -2.75 23.71
N VAL A 223 32.01 -2.20 24.09
CA VAL A 223 33.32 -2.60 23.56
C VAL A 223 33.61 -4.04 23.95
N SER A 224 34.07 -4.87 23.01
CA SER A 224 34.45 -6.25 23.30
C SER A 224 35.58 -6.27 24.33
N GLY A 225 35.36 -6.93 25.48
CA GLY A 225 36.45 -7.14 26.46
C GLY A 225 36.08 -7.37 27.92
N ILE A 226 34.85 -7.11 28.40
CA ILE A 226 34.53 -7.30 29.83
C ILE A 226 33.14 -7.90 30.00
N MET A 227 33.07 -9.20 30.32
CA MET A 227 31.81 -9.97 30.48
C MET A 227 30.85 -9.39 31.53
N GLU A 228 31.32 -8.59 32.49
CA GLU A 228 30.47 -7.97 33.52
C GLU A 228 29.79 -6.66 33.07
N ALA A 229 30.29 -5.97 32.03
CA ALA A 229 29.67 -4.75 31.51
C ALA A 229 28.54 -5.02 30.49
N LEU A 230 28.43 -6.26 29.99
CA LEU A 230 27.42 -6.68 29.00
C LEU A 230 26.03 -6.89 29.61
N PHE A 231 25.92 -7.19 30.90
CA PHE A 231 24.64 -7.59 31.51
C PHE A 231 23.64 -6.43 31.65
N LEU A 232 24.09 -5.20 31.89
CA LEU A 232 23.19 -4.06 32.14
C LEU A 232 22.51 -3.52 30.87
N PRO A 233 23.22 -3.24 29.75
CA PRO A 233 22.55 -2.78 28.53
C PRO A 233 21.75 -3.89 27.84
N ILE A 234 22.21 -5.14 27.86
CA ILE A 234 21.47 -6.28 27.29
C ILE A 234 20.17 -6.53 28.08
N ALA A 235 20.22 -6.49 29.42
CA ALA A 235 19.01 -6.60 30.24
C ALA A 235 18.05 -5.41 30.03
N GLY A 236 18.58 -4.20 29.81
CA GLY A 236 17.77 -3.02 29.51
C GLY A 236 17.01 -3.15 28.19
N VAL A 237 17.69 -3.55 27.11
CA VAL A 237 17.08 -3.78 25.80
C VAL A 237 16.10 -4.95 25.85
N LEU A 238 16.46 -6.08 26.49
CA LEU A 238 15.55 -7.21 26.69
C LEU A 238 14.32 -6.83 27.52
N GLY A 239 14.47 -5.95 28.51
CA GLY A 239 13.36 -5.41 29.30
C GLY A 239 12.40 -4.58 28.46
N VAL A 240 12.92 -3.73 27.56
CA VAL A 240 12.11 -2.96 26.61
C VAL A 240 11.42 -3.87 25.60
N LEU A 241 12.13 -4.87 25.06
CA LEU A 241 11.57 -5.88 24.17
C LEU A 241 10.43 -6.66 24.83
N ALA A 242 10.64 -7.13 26.06
CA ALA A 242 9.62 -7.83 26.82
C ALA A 242 8.40 -6.95 27.12
N ALA A 243 8.59 -5.66 27.39
CA ALA A 243 7.50 -4.71 27.60
C ALA A 243 6.69 -4.44 26.32
N ILE A 244 7.37 -4.26 25.18
CA ILE A 244 6.72 -4.09 23.87
C ILE A 244 5.97 -5.38 23.49
N PHE A 245 6.59 -6.55 23.67
CA PHE A 245 5.97 -7.83 23.38
C PHE A 245 4.76 -8.08 24.27
N ALA A 246 4.84 -7.77 25.57
CA ALA A 246 3.70 -7.83 26.48
C ALA A 246 2.59 -6.86 26.04
N PHE A 247 2.92 -5.63 25.68
CA PHE A 247 1.95 -4.64 25.19
C PHE A 247 1.25 -5.11 23.90
N LEU A 248 2.00 -5.63 22.92
CA LEU A 248 1.45 -6.19 21.69
C LEU A 248 0.59 -7.43 21.97
N PHE A 249 1.02 -8.30 22.88
CA PHE A 249 0.28 -9.50 23.28
C PHE A 249 -1.06 -9.13 23.96
N PHE A 250 -1.08 -8.12 24.84
CA PHE A 250 -2.29 -7.62 25.46
C PHE A 250 -3.20 -6.91 24.46
N LYS A 251 -2.65 -6.13 23.52
CA LYS A 251 -3.43 -5.43 22.49
C LYS A 251 -4.05 -6.39 21.47
N GLY A 252 -3.31 -7.43 21.06
CA GLY A 252 -3.79 -8.49 20.17
C GLY A 252 -4.91 -9.32 20.80
N ARG A 253 -4.85 -9.63 22.10
CA ARG A 253 -5.98 -10.26 22.82
C ARG A 253 -7.15 -9.30 23.08
N GLY A 254 -6.89 -8.00 23.21
CA GLY A 254 -7.92 -6.98 23.41
C GLY A 254 -8.95 -6.94 22.26
N GLN A 255 -8.50 -7.10 21.01
CA GLN A 255 -9.41 -7.14 19.86
C GLN A 255 -10.28 -8.41 19.82
N ILE A 256 -9.78 -9.54 20.34
CA ILE A 256 -10.55 -10.80 20.43
C ILE A 256 -11.66 -10.70 21.49
N SER A 257 -11.46 -9.98 22.60
CA SER A 257 -12.53 -9.75 23.59
C SER A 257 -13.63 -8.82 23.07
N TYR A 258 -13.31 -7.86 22.20
CA TYR A 258 -14.34 -7.02 21.57
C TYR A 258 -15.16 -7.78 20.51
N LEU A 259 -14.55 -8.68 19.74
CA LEU A 259 -15.29 -9.55 18.83
C LEU A 259 -16.14 -10.59 19.57
N LEU A 260 -15.69 -11.12 20.71
CA LEU A 260 -16.50 -12.00 21.55
C LEU A 260 -17.69 -11.27 22.19
N LEU A 261 -17.54 -10.03 22.65
CA LEU A 261 -18.65 -9.22 23.17
C LEU A 261 -19.68 -8.85 22.08
N VAL A 262 -19.24 -8.57 20.85
CA VAL A 262 -20.15 -8.28 19.72
C VAL A 262 -20.83 -9.55 19.20
N VAL A 263 -20.16 -10.70 19.24
CA VAL A 263 -20.78 -12.00 18.92
C VAL A 263 -21.76 -12.43 20.03
N GLU A 264 -21.48 -12.14 21.30
CA GLU A 264 -22.38 -12.41 22.42
C GLU A 264 -23.65 -11.53 22.37
N ASP A 265 -23.53 -10.25 22.01
CA ASP A 265 -24.69 -9.36 21.81
C ASP A 265 -25.49 -9.72 20.55
N GLN A 266 -24.84 -10.15 19.46
CA GLN A 266 -25.53 -10.64 18.26
C GLN A 266 -26.16 -12.04 18.44
N ILE A 267 -25.63 -12.88 19.33
CA ILE A 267 -26.29 -14.12 19.76
C ILE A 267 -27.53 -13.81 20.60
N LYS A 268 -27.47 -12.79 21.46
CA LYS A 268 -28.59 -12.35 22.30
C LYS A 268 -29.72 -11.68 21.49
N ASP A 269 -29.38 -10.91 20.46
CA ASP A 269 -30.34 -10.37 19.49
C ASP A 269 -30.91 -11.46 18.57
N LEU A 270 -30.12 -12.50 18.23
CA LEU A 270 -30.62 -13.71 17.56
C LEU A 270 -31.57 -14.53 18.45
N GLU A 271 -31.34 -14.62 19.77
CA GLU A 271 -32.28 -15.23 20.72
C GLU A 271 -33.62 -14.46 20.77
N GLY A 272 -33.57 -13.12 20.69
CA GLY A 272 -34.75 -12.25 20.59
C GLY A 272 -35.52 -12.41 19.27
N LEU A 273 -34.82 -12.56 18.13
CA LEU A 273 -35.41 -12.84 16.81
C LEU A 273 -35.94 -14.28 16.68
N THR A 274 -35.35 -15.24 17.39
CA THR A 274 -35.80 -16.64 17.42
C THR A 274 -37.14 -16.80 18.14
N LEU A 275 -37.42 -15.98 19.16
CA LEU A 275 -38.73 -15.93 19.82
C LEU A 275 -39.86 -15.38 18.92
N ARG A 276 -39.54 -14.64 17.85
CA ARG A 276 -40.53 -14.20 16.85
C ARG A 276 -40.63 -15.09 15.62
N ILE A 277 -39.57 -15.83 15.26
CA ILE A 277 -39.55 -16.74 14.11
C ILE A 277 -40.03 -18.17 14.45
N SER A 278 -40.02 -18.56 15.74
CA SER A 278 -40.59 -19.83 16.23
C SER A 278 -42.09 -20.03 15.94
N LYS A 279 -42.81 -19.00 15.47
CA LYS A 279 -44.21 -19.11 15.07
C LYS A 279 -44.45 -19.39 13.58
N ILE A 280 -43.42 -19.36 12.72
CA ILE A 280 -43.65 -19.34 11.26
C ILE A 280 -43.12 -20.56 10.49
N ASP A 281 -42.04 -21.25 10.86
CA ASP A 281 -41.70 -22.49 10.14
C ASP A 281 -40.78 -23.45 10.92
N ARG A 282 -41.23 -24.70 11.08
CA ARG A 282 -40.55 -25.76 11.87
C ARG A 282 -39.33 -26.35 11.15
N SER A 283 -39.15 -26.05 9.86
CA SER A 283 -38.09 -26.59 9.01
C SER A 283 -36.75 -25.83 9.07
N ILE A 284 -36.73 -24.63 9.69
CA ILE A 284 -35.51 -23.81 9.86
C ILE A 284 -34.77 -24.14 11.18
N GLY A 285 -35.48 -24.64 12.20
CA GLY A 285 -34.91 -24.99 13.50
C GLY A 285 -33.82 -26.06 13.42
N THR A 286 -34.01 -27.08 12.59
CA THR A 286 -33.03 -28.17 12.39
C THR A 286 -31.77 -27.73 11.65
N ARG A 287 -31.82 -26.65 10.87
CA ARG A 287 -30.64 -26.09 10.18
C ARG A 287 -29.82 -25.19 11.12
N LEU A 288 -30.45 -24.52 12.06
CA LEU A 288 -29.76 -23.72 13.09
C LEU A 288 -29.03 -24.61 14.12
N GLU A 289 -29.61 -25.75 14.49
CA GLU A 289 -28.95 -26.72 15.38
C GLU A 289 -27.64 -27.25 14.77
N GLY A 290 -27.63 -27.53 13.46
CA GLY A 290 -26.41 -27.95 12.76
C GLY A 290 -25.32 -26.87 12.65
N VAL A 291 -25.69 -25.59 12.65
CA VAL A 291 -24.71 -24.47 12.66
C VAL A 291 -24.22 -24.19 14.08
N ARG A 292 -25.08 -24.34 15.09
CA ARG A 292 -24.77 -24.24 16.52
C ARG A 292 -23.72 -25.29 16.94
N ASP A 293 -23.89 -26.53 16.51
CA ASP A 293 -22.96 -27.60 16.87
C ASP A 293 -21.60 -27.46 16.17
N ARG A 294 -21.58 -26.90 14.94
CA ARG A 294 -20.35 -26.54 14.25
C ARG A 294 -19.61 -25.37 14.91
N LEU A 295 -20.33 -24.39 15.43
CA LEU A 295 -19.75 -23.26 16.17
C LEU A 295 -19.18 -23.70 17.54
N LYS A 296 -19.85 -24.61 18.26
CA LYS A 296 -19.32 -25.20 19.50
C LYS A 296 -18.03 -25.99 19.25
N SER A 297 -18.02 -26.79 18.20
CA SER A 297 -16.83 -27.54 17.76
C SER A 297 -15.63 -26.66 17.39
N LEU A 298 -15.85 -25.43 16.91
CA LEU A 298 -14.78 -24.48 16.52
C LEU A 298 -14.25 -23.67 17.71
N VAL A 299 -15.03 -23.54 18.78
CA VAL A 299 -14.67 -22.80 20.01
C VAL A 299 -14.07 -23.73 21.08
N GLY A 300 -14.05 -25.04 20.86
CA GLY A 300 -13.45 -26.00 21.79
C GLY A 300 -14.26 -26.21 23.07
N MET A 301 -15.59 -26.31 22.93
CA MET A 301 -16.48 -26.93 23.92
C MET A 301 -17.24 -28.09 23.30
#